data_AF-A0A351L9Z7-F1
#
_entry.id   AF-A0A351L9Z7-F1
#
_cell.length_a   1.000
_cell.length_b   1.000
_cell.length_c   1.000
_cell.angle_alpha   90.00
_cell.angle_beta   90.00
_cell.angle_gamma   90.00
#
_symmetry.space_group_name_H-M   'P 1'
#
loop_
_entity.id
_entity.type
_entity.pdbx_description
1 polymer ?
#
loop_
_entity_poly.entity_id
_entity_poly.type
_entity_poly.pdbx_seq_one_letter_code
_entity_poly.pdbx_strand_id
1 'polypeptide(L)'
;MKKYNYQDWLKAQISDDPEVILAGKLEYLRLYLTDAMRQVRKNAGLTQAQLAEKLGVQQAAVSKLESALKEREFESVLHYLYALNADLLVAVKQGEELYQASDNEGVLLVDVPAEVKDLASKEKMSLREYVRAAIAAFSPKFTEVIKSGIAFLESDDPVAVQVREVLGNRSSRPLQKTNSLTGETPIPQEILQKSIEEVVVELERLYQNCPKDEWRYAGGEVLAGSVATGGFSREESDEDAEIELQDLAESLLEKLAEIWVKFE
;
A
#
# COMPACT_ATOMS: atom_id res chain seq x y z
N MET A 1 -4.36 28.53 20.53
CA MET A 1 -5.30 27.50 21.02
C MET A 1 -4.78 26.96 22.35
N LYS A 2 -5.67 26.75 23.33
CA LYS A 2 -5.30 26.19 24.64
C LYS A 2 -4.87 24.72 24.44
N LYS A 3 -3.72 24.28 24.98
CA LYS A 3 -3.37 22.85 25.01
C LYS A 3 -4.32 22.15 25.97
N TYR A 4 -5.17 21.26 25.45
CA TYR A 4 -6.08 20.46 26.26
C TYR A 4 -5.38 19.22 26.81
N ASN A 5 -5.61 18.94 28.09
CA ASN A 5 -5.12 17.76 28.78
C ASN A 5 -6.21 16.68 28.80
N TYR A 6 -5.88 15.50 28.27
CA TYR A 6 -6.75 14.32 28.22
C TYR A 6 -7.43 13.97 29.57
N GLN A 7 -6.68 14.03 30.68
CA GLN A 7 -7.23 13.69 32.00
C GLN A 7 -8.26 14.71 32.49
N ASP A 8 -8.18 15.94 32.00
CA ASP A 8 -9.11 17.01 32.34
C ASP A 8 -10.35 16.96 31.44
N TRP A 9 -10.21 16.53 30.18
CA TRP A 9 -11.34 16.30 29.27
C TRP A 9 -12.21 15.11 29.71
N LEU A 10 -11.63 13.99 30.13
CA LEU A 10 -12.41 12.84 30.63
C LEU A 10 -13.30 13.17 31.83
N LYS A 11 -12.94 14.21 32.59
CA LYS A 11 -13.69 14.68 33.75
C LYS A 11 -14.68 15.80 33.39
N ALA A 12 -14.59 16.35 32.18
CA ALA A 12 -15.52 17.38 31.71
C ALA A 12 -16.90 16.76 31.46
N GLN A 13 -17.95 17.50 31.79
CA GLN A 13 -19.30 17.10 31.40
C GLN A 13 -19.45 17.21 29.88
N ILE A 14 -20.12 16.23 29.29
CA ILE A 14 -20.51 16.27 27.87
C ILE A 14 -21.33 17.55 27.68
N SER A 15 -20.88 18.39 26.74
CA SER A 15 -21.43 19.72 26.48
C SER A 15 -21.35 20.01 24.99
N ASP A 16 -22.29 20.81 24.48
CA ASP A 16 -22.33 21.26 23.08
C ASP A 16 -21.36 22.42 22.80
N ASP A 17 -20.52 22.78 23.78
CA ASP A 17 -19.46 23.77 23.61
C ASP A 17 -18.50 23.33 22.47
N PRO A 18 -18.29 24.16 21.43
CA PRO A 18 -17.39 23.86 20.32
C PRO A 18 -15.97 23.45 20.75
N GLU A 19 -15.44 24.03 21.83
CA GLU A 19 -14.11 23.67 22.34
C GLU A 19 -14.10 22.25 22.96
N VAL A 20 -15.18 21.85 23.64
CA VAL A 20 -15.35 20.51 24.21
C VAL A 20 -15.54 19.46 23.12
N ILE A 21 -16.31 19.77 22.08
CA ILE A 21 -16.50 18.91 20.91
C ILE A 21 -15.18 18.72 20.16
N LEU A 22 -14.42 19.80 19.92
CA LEU A 22 -13.13 19.72 19.24
C LEU A 22 -12.13 18.88 20.04
N ALA A 23 -12.04 19.09 21.35
CA ALA A 23 -11.21 18.28 22.23
C ALA A 23 -11.59 16.79 22.13
N GLY A 24 -12.89 16.47 22.18
CA GLY A 24 -13.36 15.08 22.04
C GLY A 24 -13.00 14.45 20.70
N LYS A 25 -13.14 15.18 19.58
CA LYS A 25 -12.74 14.71 18.25
C LYS A 25 -11.23 14.43 18.15
N LEU A 26 -10.40 15.31 18.72
CA LEU A 26 -8.95 15.13 18.77
C LEU A 26 -8.57 13.88 19.57
N GLU A 27 -9.20 13.66 20.72
CA GLU A 27 -8.94 12.48 21.55
C GLU A 27 -9.39 11.18 20.88
N TYR A 28 -10.56 11.19 20.22
CA TYR A 28 -11.04 10.05 19.45
C TYR A 28 -10.05 9.66 18.35
N LEU A 29 -9.57 10.66 17.59
CA LEU A 29 -8.56 10.44 16.55
C LEU A 29 -7.27 9.86 17.14
N ARG A 30 -6.78 10.38 18.27
CA ARG A 30 -5.58 9.86 18.95
C ARG A 30 -5.72 8.40 19.34
N LEU A 31 -6.86 8.02 19.93
CA LEU A 31 -7.13 6.64 20.36
C LEU A 31 -7.14 5.69 19.15
N TYR A 32 -7.95 5.98 18.14
CA TYR A 32 -8.09 5.11 16.97
C TYR A 32 -6.80 4.98 16.18
N LEU A 33 -6.08 6.08 15.98
CA LEU A 33 -4.78 6.03 15.31
C LEU A 33 -3.77 5.20 16.10
N THR A 34 -3.80 5.25 17.43
CA THR A 34 -2.92 4.41 18.28
C THR A 34 -3.21 2.93 18.10
N ASP A 35 -4.49 2.55 18.11
CA ASP A 35 -4.88 1.14 17.95
C ASP A 35 -4.59 0.64 16.54
N ALA A 36 -4.80 1.48 15.51
CA ALA A 36 -4.42 1.17 14.14
C ALA A 36 -2.90 0.92 14.03
N MET A 37 -2.07 1.82 14.55
CA MET A 37 -0.60 1.66 14.56
C MET A 37 -0.19 0.33 15.23
N ARG A 38 -0.75 0.03 16.42
CA ARG A 38 -0.48 -1.22 17.13
C ARG A 38 -0.90 -2.44 16.32
N GLN A 39 -2.03 -2.37 15.64
CA GLN A 39 -2.54 -3.46 14.82
C GLN A 39 -1.64 -3.69 13.60
N VAL A 40 -1.24 -2.63 12.90
CA VAL A 40 -0.30 -2.70 11.76
C VAL A 40 1.01 -3.33 12.20
N ARG A 41 1.60 -2.91 13.34
CA ARG A 41 2.81 -3.55 13.86
C ARG A 41 2.62 -5.03 14.18
N LYS A 42 1.50 -5.39 14.81
CA LYS A 42 1.18 -6.79 15.14
C LYS A 42 1.00 -7.64 13.87
N ASN A 43 0.36 -7.09 12.84
CA ASN A 43 0.18 -7.77 11.55
C ASN A 43 1.53 -7.99 10.86
N ALA A 44 2.48 -7.07 11.03
CA ALA A 44 3.87 -7.25 10.60
C ALA A 44 4.68 -8.21 11.49
N GLY A 45 4.09 -8.81 12.53
CA GLY A 45 4.75 -9.77 13.42
C GLY A 45 5.81 -9.18 14.36
N LEU A 46 5.90 -7.85 14.47
CA LEU A 46 6.97 -7.19 15.22
C LEU A 46 6.59 -6.88 16.66
N THR A 47 7.53 -7.06 17.58
CA THR A 47 7.46 -6.48 18.94
C THR A 47 7.80 -4.98 18.91
N GLN A 48 7.49 -4.26 19.99
CA GLN A 48 7.88 -2.85 20.11
C GLN A 48 9.41 -2.65 20.07
N ALA A 49 10.18 -3.60 20.62
CA ALA A 49 11.64 -3.52 20.62
C ALA A 49 12.21 -3.71 19.21
N GLN A 50 11.69 -4.68 18.46
CA GLN A 50 12.12 -4.94 17.07
C GLN A 50 11.74 -3.79 16.13
N LEU A 51 10.56 -3.20 16.29
CA LEU A 51 10.21 -2.00 15.51
C LEU A 51 11.12 -0.81 15.87
N ALA A 52 11.48 -0.66 17.15
CA ALA A 52 12.37 0.40 17.57
C ALA A 52 13.78 0.24 16.97
N GLU A 53 14.29 -0.98 16.94
CA GLU A 53 15.55 -1.33 16.26
C GLU A 53 15.48 -1.00 14.77
N LYS A 54 14.39 -1.39 14.07
CA LYS A 54 14.17 -1.06 12.65
C LYS A 54 14.14 0.45 12.38
N LEU A 55 13.61 1.23 13.32
CA LEU A 55 13.55 2.68 13.26
C LEU A 55 14.85 3.38 13.73
N GLY A 56 15.84 2.63 14.24
CA GLY A 56 17.06 3.21 14.82
C GLY A 56 16.83 4.03 16.09
N VAL A 57 15.75 3.73 16.84
CA VAL A 57 15.37 4.45 18.06
C VAL A 57 15.28 3.51 19.27
N GLN A 58 15.20 4.09 20.47
CA GLN A 58 14.97 3.30 21.69
C GLN A 58 13.53 2.78 21.77
N GLN A 59 13.32 1.59 22.35
CA GLN A 59 11.97 1.01 22.58
C GLN A 59 11.02 1.98 23.30
N ALA A 60 11.54 2.81 24.20
CA ALA A 60 10.75 3.84 24.90
C ALA A 60 10.09 4.85 23.93
N ALA A 61 10.73 5.16 22.80
CA ALA A 61 10.16 6.03 21.77
C ALA A 61 8.95 5.38 21.10
N VAL A 62 9.05 4.09 20.72
CA VAL A 62 7.92 3.32 20.15
C VAL A 62 6.78 3.17 21.17
N SER A 63 7.10 2.90 22.43
CA SER A 63 6.11 2.84 23.52
C SER A 63 5.37 4.17 23.69
N LYS A 64 6.08 5.30 23.58
CA LYS A 64 5.48 6.64 23.62
C LYS A 64 4.56 6.88 22.40
N LEU A 65 4.98 6.47 21.20
CA LEU A 65 4.19 6.58 19.98
C LEU A 65 2.91 5.73 20.05
N GLU A 66 2.99 4.53 20.61
CA GLU A 66 1.85 3.63 20.81
C GLU A 66 1.04 3.94 22.07
N SER A 67 1.22 5.10 22.70
CA SER A 67 0.46 5.54 23.86
C SER A 67 -0.48 6.67 23.50
N ALA A 68 -1.78 6.44 23.59
CA ALA A 68 -2.80 7.48 23.40
C ALA A 68 -2.72 8.60 24.44
N LEU A 69 -2.00 8.39 25.55
CA LEU A 69 -1.83 9.36 26.64
C LEU A 69 -0.65 10.31 26.42
N LYS A 70 0.11 10.14 25.34
CA LYS A 70 1.32 10.92 25.08
C LYS A 70 1.18 11.69 23.77
N GLU A 71 1.63 12.94 23.79
CA GLU A 71 1.76 13.73 22.57
C GLU A 71 2.83 13.10 21.67
N ARG A 72 2.52 13.06 20.37
CA ARG A 72 3.38 12.59 19.29
C ARG A 72 3.26 13.54 18.11
N GLU A 73 4.38 13.77 17.43
CA GLU A 73 4.42 14.55 16.20
C GLU A 73 3.88 13.70 15.05
N PHE A 74 3.27 14.36 14.06
CA PHE A 74 2.66 13.69 12.93
C PHE A 74 3.71 12.99 12.07
N GLU A 75 4.87 13.62 11.87
CA GLU A 75 6.04 13.08 11.17
C GLU A 75 6.53 11.78 11.82
N SER A 76 6.45 11.67 13.15
CA SER A 76 6.84 10.44 13.86
C SER A 76 5.86 9.30 13.61
N VAL A 77 4.57 9.62 13.42
CA VAL A 77 3.57 8.62 13.00
C VAL A 77 3.85 8.16 11.58
N LEU A 78 4.18 9.08 10.67
CA LEU A 78 4.50 8.74 9.29
C LEU A 78 5.74 7.85 9.19
N HIS A 79 6.84 8.19 9.87
CA HIS A 79 8.04 7.33 9.91
C HIS A 79 7.74 5.95 10.51
N TYR A 80 6.91 5.88 11.56
CA TYR A 80 6.48 4.61 12.15
C TYR A 80 5.75 3.74 11.12
N LEU A 81 4.81 4.31 10.37
CA LEU A 81 4.00 3.59 9.39
C LEU A 81 4.83 3.21 8.15
N TYR A 82 5.71 4.10 7.70
CA TYR A 82 6.66 3.84 6.62
C TYR A 82 7.57 2.64 6.93
N ALA A 83 8.11 2.55 8.15
CA ALA A 83 8.90 1.39 8.58
C ALA A 83 8.12 0.06 8.58
N LEU A 84 6.78 0.12 8.55
CA LEU A 84 5.88 -1.01 8.47
C LEU A 84 5.25 -1.19 7.09
N ASN A 85 5.72 -0.43 6.08
CA ASN A 85 5.17 -0.42 4.74
C ASN A 85 3.65 -0.13 4.71
N ALA A 86 3.23 0.82 5.55
CA ALA A 86 1.84 1.23 5.69
C ALA A 86 1.69 2.72 5.38
N ASP A 87 0.59 3.06 4.73
CA ASP A 87 0.23 4.44 4.41
C ASP A 87 -0.80 5.00 5.39
N LEU A 88 -0.73 6.32 5.63
CA LEU A 88 -1.75 7.04 6.37
C LEU A 88 -2.65 7.82 5.42
N LEU A 89 -3.92 7.41 5.34
CA LEU A 89 -4.93 8.13 4.58
C LEU A 89 -5.64 9.18 5.45
N VAL A 90 -5.65 10.43 4.99
CA VAL A 90 -6.28 11.57 5.68
C VAL A 90 -7.13 12.36 4.70
N ALA A 91 -8.36 12.67 5.10
CA ALA A 91 -9.26 13.53 4.35
C ALA A 91 -9.89 14.60 5.25
N VAL A 92 -10.26 15.73 4.65
CA VAL A 92 -10.91 16.87 5.28
C VAL A 92 -12.32 17.00 4.70
N LYS A 93 -13.35 16.97 5.55
CA LYS A 93 -14.75 17.16 5.13
C LYS A 93 -15.22 18.59 5.44
N GLN A 94 -15.82 19.26 4.46
CA GLN A 94 -16.48 20.57 4.63
C GLN A 94 -17.87 20.53 3.99
N GLY A 95 -18.93 20.60 4.80
CA GLY A 95 -20.29 20.39 4.29
C GLY A 95 -20.42 18.95 3.79
N GLU A 96 -20.80 18.76 2.52
CA GLU A 96 -20.78 17.45 1.86
C GLU A 96 -19.50 17.18 1.05
N GLU A 97 -18.64 18.19 0.87
CA GLU A 97 -17.40 18.06 0.12
C GLU A 97 -16.31 17.36 0.94
N LEU A 98 -15.50 16.52 0.29
CA LEU A 98 -14.38 15.80 0.91
C LEU A 98 -13.08 16.06 0.13
N TYR A 99 -12.08 16.58 0.83
CA TYR A 99 -10.76 16.91 0.30
C TYR A 99 -9.75 15.91 0.84
N GLN A 100 -9.26 15.00 -0.01
CA GLN A 100 -8.19 14.10 0.38
C GLN A 100 -6.88 14.88 0.57
N ALA A 101 -6.29 14.82 1.77
CA ALA A 101 -5.07 15.54 2.14
C ALA A 101 -3.81 14.68 2.04
N SER A 102 -3.95 13.36 2.06
CA SER A 102 -2.91 12.40 1.74
C SER A 102 -2.96 12.07 0.26
N ASP A 103 -2.10 12.71 -0.53
CA ASP A 103 -1.85 12.33 -1.92
C ASP A 103 -1.24 10.91 -1.94
N ASN A 104 -1.65 10.07 -2.89
CA ASN A 104 -1.05 8.75 -3.08
C ASN A 104 -1.01 8.48 -4.58
N GLU A 105 0.10 8.87 -5.21
CA GLU A 105 0.45 8.49 -6.58
C GLU A 105 0.68 6.96 -6.66
N GLY A 106 -0.41 6.17 -6.70
CA GLY A 106 -0.33 4.87 -7.38
C GLY A 106 -1.23 3.71 -6.94
N VAL A 107 -1.97 3.74 -5.82
CA VAL A 107 -2.98 2.69 -5.51
C VAL A 107 -4.19 3.37 -4.89
N LEU A 108 -5.20 3.60 -5.72
CA LEU A 108 -6.56 3.91 -5.29
C LEU A 108 -7.32 2.60 -5.17
N LEU A 109 -7.93 2.29 -4.02
CA LEU A 109 -9.24 2.84 -3.67
C LEU A 109 -9.54 2.65 -2.17
N VAL A 110 -9.91 3.72 -1.45
CA VAL A 110 -10.82 3.62 -0.29
C VAL A 110 -11.91 4.69 -0.41
N ASP A 111 -13.14 4.18 -0.45
CA ASP A 111 -14.46 4.80 -0.55
C ASP A 111 -14.68 5.90 -1.60
N VAL A 112 -15.39 5.51 -2.66
CA VAL A 112 -15.82 6.41 -3.71
C VAL A 112 -17.14 7.06 -3.24
N PRO A 113 -17.29 8.39 -3.34
CA PRO A 113 -18.52 9.07 -2.92
C PRO A 113 -19.77 8.40 -3.47
N ALA A 114 -20.89 8.46 -2.73
CA ALA A 114 -22.13 7.80 -3.14
C ALA A 114 -22.57 8.22 -4.55
N GLU A 115 -22.30 9.47 -4.94
CA GLU A 115 -22.58 9.96 -6.29
C GLU A 115 -21.81 9.19 -7.36
N VAL A 116 -20.58 8.77 -7.07
CA VAL A 116 -19.76 8.00 -8.03
C VAL A 116 -20.23 6.55 -8.11
N LYS A 117 -20.75 6.00 -7.02
CA LYS A 117 -21.42 4.70 -7.03
C LYS A 117 -22.71 4.73 -7.85
N ASP A 118 -23.43 5.85 -7.81
CA ASP A 118 -24.62 6.10 -8.62
C ASP A 118 -24.25 6.31 -10.10
N LEU A 119 -23.15 7.02 -10.39
CA LEU A 119 -22.62 7.20 -11.74
C LEU A 119 -22.15 5.86 -12.34
N ALA A 120 -21.43 5.03 -11.60
CA ALA A 120 -21.03 3.69 -12.02
C ALA A 120 -22.26 2.82 -12.34
N SER A 121 -23.28 2.87 -11.47
CA SER A 121 -24.55 2.15 -11.66
C SER A 121 -25.31 2.63 -12.90
N LYS A 122 -25.26 3.94 -13.19
CA LYS A 122 -25.87 4.57 -14.37
C LYS A 122 -25.19 4.14 -15.67
N GLU A 123 -23.86 4.02 -15.65
CA GLU A 123 -23.05 3.53 -16.77
C GLU A 123 -23.05 2.00 -16.90
N LYS A 124 -23.76 1.28 -16.02
CA LYS A 124 -23.80 -0.19 -15.96
C LYS A 124 -22.42 -0.83 -15.80
N MET A 125 -21.49 -0.12 -15.16
CA MET A 125 -20.14 -0.60 -14.86
C MET A 125 -20.05 -0.96 -13.38
N SER A 126 -19.16 -1.89 -13.02
CA SER A 126 -18.78 -2.01 -11.62
C SER A 126 -18.07 -0.74 -11.15
N LEU A 127 -18.18 -0.42 -9.86
CA LEU A 127 -17.52 0.76 -9.27
C LEU A 127 -16.01 0.78 -9.55
N ARG A 128 -15.39 -0.42 -9.52
CA ARG A 128 -13.97 -0.61 -9.84
C ARG A 128 -13.65 -0.27 -11.29
N GLU A 129 -14.48 -0.70 -12.24
CA GLU A 129 -14.29 -0.41 -13.67
C GLU A 129 -14.50 1.07 -13.98
N TYR A 130 -15.53 1.68 -13.40
CA TYR A 130 -15.83 3.11 -13.59
C TYR A 130 -14.68 4.00 -13.11
N VAL A 131 -14.16 3.73 -11.91
CA VAL A 131 -13.02 4.49 -11.37
C VAL A 131 -11.75 4.26 -12.19
N ARG A 132 -11.49 3.01 -12.61
CA ARG A 132 -10.33 2.68 -13.46
C ARG A 132 -10.41 3.44 -14.80
N ALA A 133 -11.58 3.52 -15.41
CA ALA A 133 -11.80 4.27 -16.65
C ALA A 133 -11.61 5.79 -16.46
N ALA A 134 -12.10 6.34 -15.35
CA ALA A 134 -11.93 7.76 -15.03
C ALA A 134 -10.47 8.15 -14.76
N ILE A 135 -9.71 7.31 -14.04
CA ILE A 135 -8.28 7.51 -13.80
C ILE A 135 -7.49 7.44 -15.10
N ALA A 136 -7.81 6.48 -15.97
CA ALA A 136 -7.19 6.35 -17.29
C ALA A 136 -7.42 7.58 -18.19
N ALA A 137 -8.57 8.26 -18.02
CA ALA A 137 -8.86 9.50 -18.74
C ALA A 137 -8.13 10.73 -18.15
N PHE A 138 -7.73 10.68 -16.87
CA PHE A 138 -7.12 11.81 -16.15
C PHE A 138 -5.58 11.83 -16.25
N SER A 139 -4.93 10.67 -16.40
CA SER A 139 -3.49 10.57 -16.65
C SER A 139 -3.21 9.67 -17.87
N PRO A 140 -3.24 10.25 -19.08
CA PRO A 140 -2.92 9.51 -20.30
C PRO A 140 -1.48 8.97 -20.26
N LYS A 141 -0.55 9.74 -19.67
CA LYS A 141 0.87 9.36 -19.53
C LYS A 141 1.03 8.12 -18.65
N PHE A 142 0.44 8.09 -17.46
CA PHE A 142 0.45 6.91 -16.59
C PHE A 142 -0.16 5.69 -17.31
N THR A 143 -1.25 5.91 -18.04
CA THR A 143 -1.93 4.85 -18.80
C THR A 143 -1.03 4.25 -19.89
N GLU A 144 -0.29 5.07 -20.64
CA GLU A 144 0.62 4.58 -21.68
C GLU A 144 1.88 3.92 -21.10
N VAL A 145 2.39 4.41 -19.96
CA VAL A 145 3.50 3.79 -19.22
C VAL A 145 3.12 2.37 -18.77
N ILE A 146 1.97 2.20 -18.10
CA ILE A 146 1.50 0.89 -17.65
C ILE A 146 1.22 -0.04 -18.85
N LYS A 147 0.56 0.45 -19.91
CA LYS A 147 0.35 -0.34 -21.13
C LYS A 147 1.67 -0.80 -21.77
N SER A 148 2.68 0.06 -21.79
CA SER A 148 3.98 -0.28 -22.36
C SER A 148 4.71 -1.35 -21.53
N GLY A 149 4.58 -1.31 -20.20
CA GLY A 149 5.14 -2.32 -19.30
C GLY A 149 4.43 -3.68 -19.43
N ILE A 150 3.10 -3.68 -19.56
CA ILE A 150 2.31 -4.88 -19.85
C ILE A 150 2.71 -5.46 -21.21
N ALA A 151 2.77 -4.63 -22.26
CA ALA A 151 3.15 -5.07 -23.60
C ALA A 151 4.58 -5.68 -23.62
N PHE A 152 5.50 -5.13 -22.83
CA PHE A 152 6.82 -5.73 -22.65
C PHE A 152 6.74 -7.09 -21.96
N LEU A 153 6.02 -7.19 -20.84
CA LEU A 153 5.83 -8.45 -20.13
C LEU A 153 4.99 -9.48 -20.87
N GLU A 154 4.34 -9.13 -21.98
CA GLU A 154 3.67 -10.06 -22.91
C GLU A 154 4.56 -10.46 -24.10
N SER A 155 5.71 -9.80 -24.29
CA SER A 155 6.61 -10.04 -25.42
C SER A 155 7.45 -11.32 -25.28
N ASP A 156 8.12 -11.72 -26.36
CA ASP A 156 9.06 -12.85 -26.37
C ASP A 156 10.47 -12.48 -25.87
N ASP A 157 10.65 -11.33 -25.22
CA ASP A 157 11.93 -10.98 -24.59
C ASP A 157 12.30 -12.03 -23.52
N PRO A 158 13.54 -12.51 -23.46
CA PRO A 158 13.95 -13.55 -22.50
C PRO A 158 13.64 -13.18 -21.04
N VAL A 159 13.79 -11.91 -20.66
CA VAL A 159 13.48 -11.44 -19.30
C VAL A 159 11.98 -11.47 -19.06
N ALA A 160 11.17 -11.03 -20.04
CA ALA A 160 9.71 -11.08 -19.95
C ALA A 160 9.18 -12.52 -19.84
N VAL A 161 9.77 -13.46 -20.60
CA VAL A 161 9.42 -14.89 -20.53
C VAL A 161 9.72 -15.47 -19.14
N GLN A 162 10.90 -15.18 -18.58
CA GLN A 162 11.28 -15.65 -17.24
C GLN A 162 10.37 -15.07 -16.16
N VAL A 163 10.02 -13.78 -16.24
CA VAL A 163 9.08 -13.15 -15.30
C VAL A 163 7.69 -13.81 -15.40
N ARG A 164 7.17 -14.06 -16.60
CA ARG A 164 5.88 -14.76 -16.76
C ARG A 164 5.90 -16.17 -16.17
N GLU A 165 7.01 -16.90 -16.29
CA GLU A 165 7.17 -18.22 -15.70
C GLU A 165 7.13 -18.15 -14.16
N VAL A 166 7.84 -17.19 -13.56
CA VAL A 166 7.81 -16.91 -12.11
C VAL A 166 6.38 -16.61 -11.63
N LEU A 167 5.67 -15.72 -12.34
CA LEU A 167 4.28 -15.35 -11.99
C LEU A 167 3.28 -16.50 -12.21
N GLY A 168 3.50 -17.33 -13.22
CA GLY A 168 2.72 -18.56 -13.45
C GLY A 168 2.88 -19.56 -12.31
N ASN A 169 4.11 -19.77 -11.86
CA ASN A 169 4.41 -20.64 -10.73
C ASN A 169 3.80 -20.11 -9.41
N ARG A 170 3.83 -18.78 -9.21
CA ARG A 170 3.16 -18.11 -8.07
C ARG A 170 1.65 -18.38 -8.04
N SER A 171 1.01 -18.30 -9.20
CA SER A 171 -0.44 -18.51 -9.37
C SER A 171 -0.87 -19.97 -9.19
N SER A 172 0.06 -20.93 -9.28
CA SER A 172 -0.19 -22.36 -9.15
C SER A 172 -0.11 -22.90 -7.72
N ARG A 173 0.36 -22.11 -6.74
CA ARG A 173 0.35 -22.50 -5.32
C ARG A 173 -1.11 -22.63 -4.82
N PRO A 174 -1.46 -23.70 -4.08
CA PRO A 174 -2.82 -23.90 -3.62
C PRO A 174 -3.21 -22.75 -2.68
N LEU A 175 -4.17 -21.94 -3.12
CA LEU A 175 -4.87 -20.96 -2.28
C LEU A 175 -5.31 -21.67 -1.00
N GLN A 176 -4.73 -21.28 0.14
CA GLN A 176 -5.26 -21.68 1.43
C GLN A 176 -6.71 -21.18 1.49
N LYS A 177 -7.62 -22.14 1.64
CA LYS A 177 -9.07 -21.96 1.67
C LYS A 177 -9.45 -20.80 2.61
N THR A 178 -9.89 -19.69 2.05
CA THR A 178 -10.80 -18.78 2.75
C THR A 178 -12.20 -19.03 2.22
N ASN A 179 -13.08 -19.43 3.13
CA ASN A 179 -14.51 -19.63 2.89
C ASN A 179 -15.12 -18.39 2.24
N SER A 180 -15.79 -18.53 1.10
CA SER A 180 -16.96 -17.73 0.72
C SER A 180 -17.73 -18.39 -0.43
N LEU A 181 -19.02 -18.59 -0.18
CA LEU A 181 -20.00 -19.16 -1.10
C LEU A 181 -20.35 -18.16 -2.21
N THR A 182 -19.67 -18.22 -3.34
CA THR A 182 -20.19 -17.86 -4.68
C THR A 182 -19.27 -18.51 -5.71
N GLY A 183 -19.81 -19.45 -6.47
CA GLY A 183 -19.04 -20.26 -7.40
C GLY A 183 -18.75 -19.51 -8.69
N GLU A 184 -17.49 -19.22 -8.93
CA GLU A 184 -16.82 -19.23 -10.24
C GLU A 184 -15.31 -19.20 -9.95
N THR A 185 -14.64 -20.34 -10.16
CA THR A 185 -13.17 -20.42 -10.04
C THR A 185 -12.55 -19.66 -11.23
N PRO A 186 -11.71 -18.64 -11.01
CA PRO A 186 -11.09 -17.89 -12.11
C PRO A 186 -10.21 -18.80 -12.98
N ILE A 187 -10.20 -18.56 -14.29
CA ILE A 187 -9.38 -19.31 -15.26
C ILE A 187 -7.89 -18.92 -15.06
N PRO A 188 -6.93 -19.87 -15.10
CA PRO A 188 -5.51 -19.59 -14.84
C PRO A 188 -4.89 -18.43 -15.64
N GLN A 189 -5.31 -18.23 -16.89
CA GLN A 189 -4.86 -17.11 -17.72
C GLN A 189 -5.32 -15.75 -17.20
N GLU A 190 -6.53 -15.67 -16.65
CA GLU A 190 -7.07 -14.43 -16.09
C GLU A 190 -6.37 -14.07 -14.76
N ILE A 191 -5.96 -15.08 -13.99
CA ILE A 191 -5.14 -14.91 -12.78
C ILE A 191 -3.76 -14.38 -13.15
N LEU A 192 -3.13 -14.98 -14.17
CA LEU A 192 -1.83 -14.53 -14.65
C LEU A 192 -1.87 -13.10 -15.19
N GLN A 193 -2.91 -12.75 -15.96
CA GLN A 193 -3.08 -11.39 -16.47
C GLN A 193 -3.22 -10.37 -15.34
N LYS A 194 -4.04 -10.67 -14.32
CA LYS A 194 -4.18 -9.81 -13.13
C LYS A 194 -2.85 -9.67 -12.38
N SER A 195 -2.08 -10.76 -12.27
CA SER A 195 -0.75 -10.74 -11.66
C SER A 195 0.26 -9.90 -12.46
N ILE A 196 0.19 -9.90 -13.80
CA ILE A 196 1.06 -9.08 -14.66
C ILE A 196 0.72 -7.60 -14.47
N GLU A 197 -0.57 -7.23 -14.52
CA GLU A 197 -1.00 -5.84 -14.30
C GLU A 197 -0.53 -5.31 -12.94
N GLU A 198 -0.71 -6.09 -11.87
CA GLU A 198 -0.29 -5.72 -10.50
C GLU A 198 1.23 -5.51 -10.42
N VAL A 199 2.01 -6.43 -10.98
CA VAL A 199 3.48 -6.33 -10.98
C VAL A 199 3.97 -5.11 -11.75
N VAL A 200 3.39 -4.78 -12.90
CA VAL A 200 3.80 -3.61 -13.69
C VAL A 200 3.54 -2.31 -12.92
N VAL A 201 2.42 -2.21 -12.20
CA VAL A 201 2.10 -1.03 -11.39
C VAL A 201 3.10 -0.86 -10.24
N GLU A 202 3.44 -1.94 -9.54
CA GLU A 202 4.42 -1.89 -8.45
C GLU A 202 5.83 -1.55 -8.95
N LEU A 203 6.23 -2.07 -10.11
CA LEU A 203 7.52 -1.74 -10.73
C LEU A 203 7.59 -0.30 -11.21
N GLU A 204 6.48 0.27 -11.71
CA GLU A 204 6.41 1.69 -12.11
C GLU A 204 6.58 2.60 -10.89
N ARG A 205 5.94 2.26 -9.78
CA ARG A 205 6.14 2.97 -8.50
C ARG A 205 7.57 2.89 -8.01
N LEU A 206 8.20 1.71 -8.09
CA LEU A 206 9.62 1.55 -7.75
C LEU A 206 10.50 2.41 -8.66
N TYR A 207 10.24 2.42 -9.96
CA TYR A 207 10.99 3.24 -10.91
C TYR A 207 10.93 4.74 -10.57
N GLN A 208 9.76 5.25 -10.16
CA GLN A 208 9.60 6.68 -9.82
C GLN A 208 10.19 7.07 -8.46
N ASN A 209 10.15 6.15 -7.48
CA ASN A 209 10.37 6.51 -6.06
C ASN A 209 11.58 5.84 -5.41
N CYS A 210 12.19 4.84 -6.05
CA CYS A 210 13.28 4.04 -5.49
C CYS A 210 14.56 4.25 -6.31
N PRO A 211 15.72 4.51 -5.67
CA PRO A 211 16.98 4.72 -6.36
C PRO A 211 17.45 3.42 -7.06
N LYS A 212 18.17 3.57 -8.19
CA LYS A 212 18.52 2.45 -9.07
C LYS A 212 19.27 1.31 -8.37
N ASP A 213 20.12 1.62 -7.38
CA ASP A 213 20.88 0.63 -6.62
C ASP A 213 20.03 -0.25 -5.70
N GLU A 214 18.79 0.13 -5.43
CA GLU A 214 17.83 -0.66 -4.64
C GLU A 214 16.89 -1.52 -5.50
N TRP A 215 16.84 -1.31 -6.81
CA TRP A 215 15.93 -2.01 -7.74
C TRP A 215 16.05 -3.53 -7.68
N ARG A 216 17.28 -4.03 -7.53
CA ARG A 216 17.58 -5.45 -7.41
C ARG A 216 16.82 -6.10 -6.25
N TYR A 217 16.84 -5.47 -5.08
CA TYR A 217 16.22 -5.99 -3.86
C TYR A 217 14.72 -5.72 -3.83
N ALA A 218 14.32 -4.47 -4.10
CA ALA A 218 12.92 -4.06 -4.05
C ALA A 218 12.09 -4.74 -5.14
N GLY A 219 12.62 -4.86 -6.36
CA GLY A 219 11.97 -5.60 -7.44
C GLY A 219 11.94 -7.11 -7.20
N GLY A 220 12.97 -7.66 -6.53
CA GLY A 220 13.01 -9.07 -6.13
C GLY A 220 11.84 -9.44 -5.22
N GLU A 221 11.51 -8.58 -4.25
CA GLU A 221 10.33 -8.75 -3.37
C GLU A 221 9.02 -8.73 -4.18
N VAL A 222 8.89 -7.81 -5.14
CA VAL A 222 7.72 -7.73 -6.04
C VAL A 222 7.52 -9.03 -6.82
N LEU A 223 8.60 -9.61 -7.36
CA LEU A 223 8.56 -10.86 -8.12
C LEU A 223 8.34 -12.10 -7.25
N ALA A 224 8.98 -12.16 -6.08
CA ALA A 224 8.77 -13.23 -5.09
C ALA A 224 7.32 -13.27 -4.60
N GLY A 225 6.60 -12.16 -4.76
CA GLY A 225 5.22 -12.06 -4.37
C GLY A 225 5.00 -11.95 -2.87
N SER A 226 6.09 -11.70 -2.17
CA SER A 226 6.11 -11.15 -0.84
C SER A 226 5.53 -9.75 -0.97
N VAL A 227 4.31 -9.52 -0.45
CA VAL A 227 3.99 -8.17 0.05
C VAL A 227 5.18 -7.81 0.91
N ALA A 228 5.82 -6.64 0.74
CA ALA A 228 7.03 -6.21 1.46
C ALA A 228 6.87 -6.29 3.00
N THR A 229 6.79 -7.51 3.52
CA THR A 229 6.64 -7.92 4.89
C THR A 229 7.92 -8.64 5.17
N GLY A 230 8.93 -7.85 5.57
CA GLY A 230 10.14 -8.38 6.17
C GLY A 230 9.75 -9.31 7.31
N GLY A 231 9.82 -10.61 7.02
CA GLY A 231 9.43 -11.69 7.90
C GLY A 231 10.36 -12.84 7.65
N PHE A 232 11.40 -12.94 8.48
CA PHE A 232 12.23 -14.13 8.63
C PHE A 232 11.36 -15.30 9.12
N SER A 233 10.63 -15.94 8.21
CA SER A 233 10.46 -17.39 8.30
C SER A 233 11.52 -17.97 7.40
N ARG A 234 12.71 -18.15 7.98
CA ARG A 234 13.78 -18.99 7.42
C ARG A 234 13.31 -20.46 7.53
N GLU A 235 12.20 -20.79 6.86
CA GLU A 235 12.09 -22.08 6.22
C GLU A 235 13.15 -22.00 5.13
N GLU A 236 14.19 -22.84 5.22
CA GLU A 236 15.36 -22.87 4.32
C GLU A 236 15.04 -22.30 2.93
N SER A 237 15.23 -20.98 2.76
CA SER A 237 15.09 -20.36 1.46
C SER A 237 16.33 -20.78 0.69
N ASP A 238 16.10 -21.30 -0.50
CA ASP A 238 17.19 -21.60 -1.43
C ASP A 238 17.86 -20.26 -1.73
N GLU A 239 18.99 -19.96 -1.08
CA GLU A 239 19.69 -18.67 -1.20
C GLU A 239 19.99 -18.39 -2.69
N ASP A 240 20.19 -19.45 -3.46
CA ASP A 240 20.37 -19.41 -4.92
C ASP A 240 19.09 -18.93 -5.65
N ALA A 241 17.90 -19.37 -5.26
CA ALA A 241 16.64 -18.94 -5.90
C ALA A 241 16.28 -17.49 -5.57
N GLU A 242 16.65 -17.01 -4.37
CA GLU A 242 16.47 -15.61 -3.99
C GLU A 242 17.40 -14.69 -4.79
N ILE A 243 18.66 -15.10 -5.00
CA ILE A 243 19.62 -14.40 -5.84
C ILE A 243 19.13 -14.34 -7.30
N GLU A 244 18.62 -15.46 -7.84
CA GLU A 244 18.07 -15.51 -9.21
C GLU A 244 16.88 -14.54 -9.41
N LEU A 245 15.98 -14.44 -8.42
CA LEU A 245 14.86 -13.50 -8.48
C LEU A 245 15.32 -12.03 -8.41
N GLN A 246 16.34 -11.73 -7.61
CA GLN A 246 16.92 -10.40 -7.50
C GLN A 246 17.64 -9.98 -8.81
N ASP A 247 18.42 -10.89 -9.41
CA ASP A 247 19.07 -10.67 -10.71
C ASP A 247 18.03 -10.44 -11.83
N LEU A 248 16.95 -11.22 -11.81
CA LEU A 248 15.84 -11.08 -12.76
C LEU A 248 15.12 -9.73 -12.59
N ALA A 249 14.89 -9.30 -11.34
CA ALA A 249 14.26 -8.03 -11.03
C ALA A 249 15.09 -6.82 -11.48
N GLU A 250 16.41 -6.85 -11.26
CA GLU A 250 17.34 -5.84 -11.74
C GLU A 250 17.25 -5.73 -13.27
N SER A 251 17.37 -6.85 -13.97
CA SER A 251 17.28 -6.92 -15.43
C SER A 251 15.92 -6.44 -15.97
N LEU A 252 14.84 -6.74 -15.26
CA LEU A 252 13.49 -6.31 -15.60
C LEU A 252 13.33 -4.79 -15.47
N LEU A 253 13.73 -4.22 -14.33
CA LEU A 253 13.61 -2.78 -14.10
C LEU A 253 14.50 -1.96 -15.03
N GLU A 254 15.68 -2.46 -15.41
CA GLU A 254 16.51 -1.80 -16.44
C GLU A 254 15.81 -1.75 -17.80
N LYS A 255 15.21 -2.87 -18.25
CA LYS A 255 14.46 -2.90 -19.52
C LYS A 255 13.22 -2.02 -19.47
N LEU A 256 12.48 -2.02 -18.36
CA LEU A 256 11.31 -1.17 -18.19
C LEU A 256 11.70 0.32 -18.14
N ALA A 257 12.81 0.67 -17.49
CA ALA A 257 13.33 2.04 -17.48
C ALA A 257 13.65 2.56 -18.89
N GLU A 258 14.27 1.74 -19.75
CA GLU A 258 14.52 2.10 -21.16
C GLU A 258 13.23 2.34 -21.96
N ILE A 259 12.13 1.70 -21.57
CA ILE A 259 10.82 1.86 -22.18
C ILE A 259 10.12 3.11 -21.62
N TRP A 260 10.15 3.27 -20.29
CA TRP A 260 9.40 4.30 -19.56
C TRP A 260 10.00 5.70 -19.67
N VAL A 261 11.32 5.82 -19.82
CA VAL A 261 12.00 7.10 -20.07
C VAL A 261 11.45 7.84 -21.30
N LYS A 262 10.82 7.13 -22.25
CA LYS A 262 10.19 7.72 -23.44
C LYS A 262 8.93 8.52 -23.14
N PHE A 263 8.37 8.34 -21.95
CA PHE A 263 7.16 9.02 -21.50
C PHE A 263 7.46 10.15 -20.52
N GLU A 264 8.70 10.30 -20.05
CA GLU A 264 9.17 11.41 -19.18
C GLU A 264 9.11 12.77 -19.87
#